data_AF-A0A351AC26-F1
#
_entry.id   AF-A0A351AC26-F1
#
_cell.length_a   1.000
_cell.length_b   1.000
_cell.length_c   1.000
_cell.angle_alpha   90.00
_cell.angle_beta   90.00
_cell.angle_gamma   90.00
#
_symmetry.space_group_name_H-M   'P 1'
#
loop_
_entity.id
_entity.type
_entity.pdbx_description
1 polymer ?
#
loop_
_entity_poly.entity_id
_entity_poly.type
_entity_poly.pdbx_seq_one_letter_code
_entity_poly.pdbx_strand_id
1 'polypeptide(L)'
;EGPAPGANDDASGVALTLDLARQRAGTQPRRTIKFVAFTGEEQGLLGATALAQRAKDENWPLVAMLNNDTVGSSRNLGGQENTKQVRVFSEEGENHDSRELARFIEWTVRQAVDDFTVKLVLRRDRFGRGGDHTPFVLQGFSAVRFIEVHEEFKHQHTPDDLVQHMDFDYLANVTRANLAAVWSLAHALPAPTKVTLVRDQTHDTTLTWEGEPGVPYTVYWRDTASAEWQGSMAVGEVERATVPLVNKDDHIFAVGAAGGVPVLAE
;
A
#
# COMPACT_ATOMS: atom_id res chain seq x y z
N GLU A 1 -28.54 4.87 23.11
CA GLU A 1 -27.68 5.45 22.05
C GLU A 1 -27.04 6.69 22.63
N GLY A 2 -25.71 6.77 22.58
CA GLY A 2 -24.93 7.92 23.02
C GLY A 2 -24.23 8.58 21.82
N PRO A 3 -23.59 9.74 21.99
CA PRO A 3 -22.79 10.34 20.93
C PRO A 3 -21.65 9.40 20.52
N ALA A 4 -21.49 9.20 19.21
CA ALA A 4 -20.38 8.48 18.60
C ALA A 4 -19.74 9.39 17.54
N PRO A 5 -18.88 10.34 17.95
CA PRO A 5 -18.38 11.37 17.03
C PRO A 5 -17.41 10.81 15.98
N GLY A 6 -16.61 9.79 16.34
CA GLY A 6 -15.78 9.05 15.38
C GLY A 6 -14.75 9.91 14.66
N ALA A 7 -14.11 10.86 15.37
CA ALA A 7 -13.20 11.81 14.74
C ALA A 7 -11.97 11.11 14.12
N ASN A 8 -11.39 10.15 14.82
CA ASN A 8 -10.33 9.32 14.29
C ASN A 8 -10.89 8.07 13.60
N ASP A 9 -11.95 7.47 14.15
CA ASP A 9 -12.58 6.22 13.70
C ASP A 9 -14.03 6.47 13.17
N ASP A 10 -14.23 6.79 11.90
CA ASP A 10 -13.21 6.97 10.85
C ASP A 10 -13.40 8.25 10.03
N ALA A 11 -13.77 9.36 10.68
CA ALA A 11 -13.80 10.66 9.99
C ALA A 11 -12.41 11.07 9.47
N SER A 12 -11.32 10.57 10.07
CA SER A 12 -9.95 10.78 9.61
C SER A 12 -9.69 10.15 8.22
N GLY A 13 -10.04 8.88 8.01
CA GLY A 13 -9.94 8.20 6.72
C GLY A 13 -10.84 8.81 5.66
N VAL A 14 -12.07 9.23 6.03
CA VAL A 14 -12.99 9.93 5.12
C VAL A 14 -12.43 11.31 4.71
N ALA A 15 -11.92 12.10 5.66
CA ALA A 15 -11.35 13.41 5.37
C ALA A 15 -10.14 13.30 4.43
N LEU A 16 -9.24 12.35 4.68
CA LEU A 16 -8.12 12.03 3.80
C LEU A 16 -8.62 11.67 2.38
N THR A 17 -9.61 10.77 2.28
CA THR A 17 -10.16 10.31 0.99
C THR A 17 -10.75 11.47 0.17
N LEU A 18 -11.51 12.36 0.83
CA LEU A 18 -12.07 13.55 0.19
C LEU A 18 -10.99 14.54 -0.24
N ASP A 19 -9.94 14.72 0.57
CA ASP A 19 -8.83 15.61 0.23
C ASP A 19 -8.04 15.11 -0.98
N LEU A 20 -7.78 13.80 -1.07
CA LEU A 20 -7.18 13.21 -2.28
C LEU A 20 -8.04 13.42 -3.53
N ALA A 21 -9.36 13.21 -3.42
CA ALA A 21 -10.30 13.44 -4.52
C ALA A 21 -10.28 14.91 -4.97
N ARG A 22 -10.27 15.85 -4.01
CA ARG A 22 -10.17 17.29 -4.26
C ARG A 22 -8.86 17.65 -4.96
N GLN A 23 -7.73 17.15 -4.49
CA GLN A 23 -6.41 17.44 -5.06
C GLN A 23 -6.24 16.92 -6.50
N ARG A 24 -6.96 15.85 -6.88
CA ARG A 24 -6.87 15.23 -8.21
C ARG A 24 -8.07 15.50 -9.11
N ALA A 25 -9.00 16.34 -8.67
CA ALA A 25 -10.11 16.78 -9.49
C ALA A 25 -9.61 17.40 -10.81
N GLY A 26 -10.21 16.99 -11.93
CA GLY A 26 -9.84 17.48 -13.27
C GLY A 26 -8.61 16.82 -13.90
N THR A 27 -7.95 15.88 -13.21
CA THR A 27 -6.85 15.10 -13.78
C THR A 27 -7.36 13.82 -14.46
N GLN A 28 -6.58 13.28 -15.40
CA GLN A 28 -6.92 12.08 -16.18
C GLN A 28 -5.79 11.03 -16.07
N PRO A 29 -5.70 10.28 -14.97
CA PRO A 29 -4.73 9.20 -14.83
C PRO A 29 -4.97 8.06 -15.83
N ARG A 30 -3.97 7.19 -16.02
CA ARG A 30 -4.08 6.01 -16.90
C ARG A 30 -5.05 4.95 -16.37
N ARG A 31 -5.23 4.89 -15.04
CA ARG A 31 -6.19 4.01 -14.36
C ARG A 31 -7.25 4.82 -13.62
N THR A 32 -8.46 4.29 -13.57
CA THR A 32 -9.54 4.85 -12.75
C THR A 32 -9.20 4.73 -11.27
N ILE A 33 -9.37 5.84 -10.53
CA ILE A 33 -9.31 5.86 -9.08
C ILE A 33 -10.76 5.92 -8.56
N LYS A 34 -11.13 5.03 -7.63
CA LYS A 34 -12.42 5.05 -6.94
C LYS A 34 -12.19 5.52 -5.51
N PHE A 35 -12.74 6.68 -5.16
CA PHE A 35 -12.79 7.16 -3.78
C PHE A 35 -14.07 6.64 -3.13
N VAL A 36 -13.95 5.93 -2.02
CA VAL A 36 -15.07 5.22 -1.39
C VAL A 36 -15.06 5.49 0.11
N ALA A 37 -16.20 5.91 0.64
CA ALA A 37 -16.49 5.89 2.07
C ALA A 37 -17.47 4.74 2.31
N PHE A 38 -17.05 3.72 3.03
CA PHE A 38 -17.87 2.54 3.28
C PHE A 38 -18.92 2.80 4.36
N THR A 39 -20.03 2.08 4.26
CA THR A 39 -21.06 2.05 5.30
C THR A 39 -21.01 0.71 6.02
N GLY A 40 -21.20 0.72 7.34
CA GLY A 40 -21.38 -0.50 8.12
C GLY A 40 -20.12 -1.34 8.32
N GLU A 41 -18.94 -0.71 8.38
CA GLU A 41 -17.69 -1.32 8.87
C GLU A 41 -17.93 -1.94 10.26
N GLU A 42 -18.43 -1.09 11.18
CA GLU A 42 -18.69 -1.42 12.58
C GLU A 42 -19.81 -2.45 12.81
N GLN A 43 -20.56 -2.80 11.76
CA GLN A 43 -21.59 -3.85 11.79
C GLN A 43 -21.11 -5.16 11.16
N GLY A 44 -19.81 -5.26 10.84
CA GLY A 44 -19.20 -6.43 10.22
C GLY A 44 -18.89 -6.23 8.74
N LEU A 45 -18.28 -5.08 8.39
CA LEU A 45 -17.71 -4.80 7.06
C LEU A 45 -18.74 -4.87 5.93
N LEU A 46 -19.99 -4.48 6.18
CA LEU A 46 -21.11 -4.73 5.27
C LEU A 46 -20.89 -4.07 3.90
N GLY A 47 -20.50 -2.79 3.89
CA GLY A 47 -20.24 -2.02 2.66
C GLY A 47 -19.07 -2.56 1.86
N ALA A 48 -17.93 -2.83 2.51
CA ALA A 48 -16.76 -3.39 1.85
C ALA A 48 -17.02 -4.80 1.33
N THR A 49 -17.75 -5.63 2.06
CA THR A 49 -18.15 -6.97 1.62
C THR A 49 -19.00 -6.91 0.36
N ALA A 50 -20.00 -6.03 0.33
CA ALA A 50 -20.83 -5.84 -0.85
C ALA A 50 -20.02 -5.37 -2.06
N LEU A 51 -19.11 -4.41 -1.88
CA LEU A 51 -18.30 -3.88 -2.98
C LEU A 51 -17.26 -4.91 -3.48
N ALA A 52 -16.62 -5.64 -2.58
CA ALA A 52 -15.65 -6.67 -2.94
C ALA A 52 -16.32 -7.81 -3.72
N GLN A 53 -17.50 -8.26 -3.28
CA GLN A 53 -18.28 -9.27 -4.01
C GLN A 53 -18.68 -8.76 -5.40
N ARG A 54 -19.16 -7.51 -5.49
CA ARG A 54 -19.50 -6.89 -6.78
C ARG A 54 -18.28 -6.80 -7.71
N ALA A 55 -17.13 -6.37 -7.20
CA ALA A 55 -15.89 -6.27 -7.97
C ALA A 55 -15.47 -7.65 -8.51
N LYS A 56 -15.69 -8.72 -7.74
CA LYS A 56 -15.45 -10.10 -8.18
C LYS A 56 -16.44 -10.52 -9.28
N ASP A 57 -17.74 -10.35 -9.04
CA ASP A 57 -18.80 -10.78 -9.96
C ASP A 57 -18.72 -10.05 -11.31
N GLU A 58 -18.35 -8.76 -11.28
CA GLU A 58 -18.18 -7.92 -12.47
C GLU A 58 -16.76 -8.02 -13.08
N ASN A 59 -15.87 -8.89 -12.57
CA ASN A 59 -14.49 -9.08 -13.04
C ASN A 59 -13.69 -7.78 -13.16
N TRP A 60 -13.76 -6.93 -12.14
CA TRP A 60 -13.00 -5.68 -12.15
C TRP A 60 -11.49 -5.97 -12.21
N PRO A 61 -10.72 -5.30 -13.08
CA PRO A 61 -9.26 -5.35 -13.08
C PRO A 61 -8.71 -4.48 -11.95
N LEU A 62 -9.07 -4.81 -10.70
CA LEU A 62 -8.71 -4.05 -9.51
C LEU A 62 -7.23 -4.29 -9.17
N VAL A 63 -6.41 -3.26 -9.36
CA VAL A 63 -4.96 -3.32 -9.10
C VAL A 63 -4.65 -3.31 -7.60
N ALA A 64 -5.37 -2.49 -6.83
CA ALA A 64 -5.11 -2.30 -5.42
C ALA A 64 -6.33 -1.70 -4.71
N MET A 65 -6.51 -2.05 -3.44
CA MET A 65 -7.38 -1.34 -2.49
C MET A 65 -6.54 -0.87 -1.30
N LEU A 66 -6.60 0.44 -1.00
CA LEU A 66 -5.89 1.07 0.10
C LEU A 66 -6.94 1.50 1.14
N ASN A 67 -7.04 0.76 2.23
CA ASN A 67 -7.92 1.10 3.35
C ASN A 67 -7.23 2.07 4.30
N ASN A 68 -7.91 3.13 4.72
CA ASN A 68 -7.42 4.08 5.72
C ASN A 68 -8.40 4.06 6.87
N ASP A 69 -7.95 3.67 8.05
CA ASP A 69 -8.84 3.45 9.19
C ASP A 69 -8.05 3.72 10.47
N THR A 70 -8.46 4.75 11.21
CA THR A 70 -7.75 5.33 12.38
C THR A 70 -6.35 5.83 12.01
N VAL A 71 -6.31 6.92 11.22
CA VAL A 71 -5.08 7.49 10.64
C VAL A 71 -4.77 8.91 11.14
N GLY A 72 -5.41 9.31 12.23
CA GLY A 72 -5.46 10.68 12.72
C GLY A 72 -4.70 10.97 14.01
N SER A 73 -4.17 9.97 14.72
CA SER A 73 -3.39 10.17 15.95
C SER A 73 -1.96 9.65 15.81
N SER A 74 -0.99 10.39 16.34
CA SER A 74 0.42 9.99 16.40
C SER A 74 0.83 9.44 17.76
N ARG A 75 -0.08 9.47 18.76
CA ARG A 75 0.24 9.22 20.18
C ARG A 75 -0.92 8.61 20.94
N ASN A 76 -0.59 8.01 22.08
CA ASN A 76 -1.56 7.51 23.05
C ASN A 76 -1.30 8.02 24.48
N LEU A 77 -2.31 7.87 25.34
CA LEU A 77 -2.34 8.19 26.77
C LEU A 77 -1.42 7.29 27.60
N GLY A 78 -0.81 6.28 26.98
CA GLY A 78 0.27 5.48 27.57
C GLY A 78 1.65 6.15 27.45
N GLY A 79 1.75 7.31 26.78
CA GLY A 79 3.00 8.05 26.58
C GLY A 79 3.82 7.57 25.39
N GLN A 80 3.24 6.77 24.49
CA GLN A 80 3.90 6.36 23.25
C GLN A 80 3.57 7.35 22.13
N GLU A 81 4.54 7.61 21.27
CA GLU A 81 4.42 8.55 20.16
C GLU A 81 5.22 8.04 18.94
N ASN A 82 4.65 8.20 17.75
CA ASN A 82 5.33 8.03 16.47
C ASN A 82 4.73 8.97 15.43
N THR A 83 5.39 10.10 15.21
CA THR A 83 5.00 11.12 14.24
C THR A 83 5.57 10.90 12.84
N LYS A 84 6.38 9.85 12.66
CA LYS A 84 7.23 9.64 11.46
C LYS A 84 6.83 8.43 10.64
N GLN A 85 5.91 7.60 11.14
CA GLN A 85 5.51 6.38 10.48
C GLN A 85 4.00 6.14 10.57
N VAL A 86 3.45 5.57 9.50
CA VAL A 86 2.13 4.91 9.49
C VAL A 86 2.33 3.41 9.28
N ARG A 87 1.51 2.57 9.92
CA ARG A 87 1.58 1.12 9.66
C ARG A 87 0.83 0.79 8.39
N VAL A 88 1.38 -0.13 7.60
CA VAL A 88 0.68 -0.76 6.49
C VAL A 88 0.61 -2.25 6.73
N PHE A 89 -0.59 -2.75 7.02
CA PHE A 89 -0.87 -4.18 7.15
C PHE A 89 -1.10 -4.82 5.78
N SER A 90 -0.56 -6.02 5.58
CA SER A 90 -0.68 -6.79 4.34
C SER A 90 -0.71 -8.30 4.60
N GLU A 91 -1.70 -8.97 4.00
CA GLU A 91 -1.84 -10.43 4.07
C GLU A 91 -0.95 -11.13 3.02
N GLU A 92 -0.45 -12.32 3.36
CA GLU A 92 0.13 -13.26 2.39
C GLU A 92 -0.96 -14.08 1.74
N GLY A 93 -0.93 -14.22 0.42
CA GLY A 93 -1.90 -15.05 -0.28
C GLY A 93 -1.35 -15.50 -1.63
N GLU A 94 -1.91 -16.60 -2.12
CA GLU A 94 -1.54 -17.19 -3.41
C GLU A 94 -2.17 -16.46 -4.60
N ASN A 95 -3.31 -15.78 -4.36
CA ASN A 95 -4.13 -15.17 -5.40
C ASN A 95 -4.08 -13.64 -5.41
N HIS A 96 -3.24 -13.04 -4.57
CA HIS A 96 -3.09 -11.59 -4.49
C HIS A 96 -1.69 -11.20 -4.00
N ASP A 97 -1.28 -9.97 -4.30
CA ASP A 97 0.06 -9.47 -4.05
C ASP A 97 0.09 -8.38 -2.96
N SER A 98 -0.79 -8.46 -1.96
CA SER A 98 -0.92 -7.44 -0.90
C SER A 98 0.40 -7.08 -0.20
N ARG A 99 1.32 -8.04 -0.01
CA ARG A 99 2.65 -7.76 0.56
C ARG A 99 3.58 -7.04 -0.43
N GLU A 100 3.52 -7.34 -1.73
CA GLU A 100 4.32 -6.59 -2.72
C GLU A 100 3.74 -5.19 -2.95
N LEU A 101 2.41 -5.04 -2.91
CA LEU A 101 1.75 -3.74 -2.85
C LEU A 101 2.24 -2.92 -1.65
N ALA A 102 2.31 -3.51 -0.45
CA ALA A 102 2.81 -2.81 0.74
C ALA A 102 4.27 -2.37 0.60
N ARG A 103 5.14 -3.21 0.03
CA ARG A 103 6.55 -2.86 -0.24
C ARG A 103 6.69 -1.76 -1.28
N PHE A 104 5.87 -1.80 -2.33
CA PHE A 104 5.82 -0.72 -3.31
C PHE A 104 5.39 0.60 -2.66
N ILE A 105 4.38 0.56 -1.78
CA ILE A 105 3.93 1.73 -1.02
C ILE A 105 5.08 2.27 -0.15
N GLU A 106 5.75 1.43 0.64
CA GLU A 106 6.90 1.86 1.46
C GLU A 106 7.97 2.53 0.61
N TRP A 107 8.41 1.86 -0.46
CA TRP A 107 9.44 2.38 -1.36
C TRP A 107 9.07 3.74 -1.94
N THR A 108 7.83 3.87 -2.42
CA THR A 108 7.31 5.09 -3.02
C THR A 108 7.22 6.22 -1.99
N VAL A 109 6.68 5.94 -0.80
CA VAL A 109 6.50 6.94 0.26
C VAL A 109 7.85 7.43 0.77
N ARG A 110 8.80 6.52 1.03
CA ARG A 110 10.14 6.87 1.50
C ARG A 110 10.90 7.79 0.54
N GLN A 111 10.59 7.73 -0.76
CA GLN A 111 11.19 8.60 -1.78
C GLN A 111 10.45 9.94 -1.96
N ALA A 112 9.14 9.96 -1.67
CA ALA A 112 8.26 11.07 -2.04
C ALA A 112 7.84 11.96 -0.87
N VAL A 113 7.96 11.48 0.37
CA VAL A 113 7.54 12.20 1.58
C VAL A 113 8.73 12.40 2.50
N ASP A 114 9.10 13.65 2.71
CA ASP A 114 10.23 14.00 3.58
C ASP A 114 9.93 13.66 5.04
N ASP A 115 10.91 13.03 5.71
CA ASP A 115 10.87 12.73 7.15
C ASP A 115 9.61 11.95 7.60
N PHE A 116 9.06 11.14 6.71
CA PHE A 116 7.91 10.26 6.98
C PHE A 116 7.98 9.00 6.12
N THR A 117 7.64 7.83 6.69
CA THR A 117 7.66 6.57 5.94
C THR A 117 6.57 5.60 6.42
N VAL A 118 6.57 4.40 5.87
CA VAL A 118 5.69 3.30 6.24
C VAL A 118 6.42 2.30 7.11
N LYS A 119 5.75 1.82 8.16
CA LYS A 119 6.14 0.63 8.90
C LYS A 119 5.38 -0.57 8.34
N LEU A 120 6.07 -1.46 7.64
CA LEU A 120 5.46 -2.68 7.12
C LEU A 120 5.05 -3.62 8.26
N VAL A 121 3.82 -4.12 8.19
CA VAL A 121 3.33 -5.20 9.06
C VAL A 121 2.84 -6.34 8.18
N LEU A 122 3.63 -7.41 8.07
CA LEU A 122 3.38 -8.55 7.18
C LEU A 122 2.34 -9.53 7.75
N ARG A 123 1.20 -9.01 8.17
CA ARG A 123 0.02 -9.71 8.67
C ARG A 123 -1.22 -9.01 8.15
N ARG A 124 -2.35 -9.72 8.05
CA ARG A 124 -3.62 -9.12 7.59
C ARG A 124 -4.06 -7.93 8.44
N ASP A 125 -4.05 -8.08 9.77
CA ASP A 125 -4.47 -7.05 10.73
C ASP A 125 -3.92 -7.35 12.14
N ARG A 126 -4.28 -6.50 13.10
CA ARG A 126 -4.13 -6.65 14.55
C ARG A 126 -4.94 -7.86 15.05
N PHE A 127 -4.52 -8.42 16.19
CA PHE A 127 -5.22 -9.57 16.78
C PHE A 127 -6.65 -9.20 17.20
N GLY A 128 -7.63 -10.03 16.82
CA GLY A 128 -9.04 -9.84 17.18
C GLY A 128 -9.72 -8.65 16.50
N ARG A 129 -9.10 -8.04 15.49
CA ARG A 129 -9.62 -6.91 14.73
C ARG A 129 -9.63 -7.22 13.23
N GLY A 130 -10.33 -6.39 12.47
CA GLY A 130 -10.38 -6.39 11.02
C GLY A 130 -10.62 -4.97 10.52
N GLY A 131 -10.80 -4.83 9.21
CA GLY A 131 -11.16 -3.58 8.55
C GLY A 131 -11.53 -3.84 7.09
N ASP A 132 -11.98 -2.80 6.41
CA ASP A 132 -12.58 -2.86 5.07
C ASP A 132 -11.69 -3.42 3.95
N HIS A 133 -10.37 -3.58 4.15
CA HIS A 133 -9.50 -4.31 3.22
C HIS A 133 -9.74 -5.83 3.25
N THR A 134 -10.22 -6.37 4.37
CA THR A 134 -10.35 -7.82 4.59
C THR A 134 -11.26 -8.49 3.55
N PRO A 135 -12.46 -7.98 3.23
CA PRO A 135 -13.32 -8.61 2.22
C PRO A 135 -12.69 -8.61 0.83
N PHE A 136 -11.85 -7.63 0.48
CA PHE A 136 -11.14 -7.60 -0.79
C PHE A 136 -10.06 -8.68 -0.87
N VAL A 137 -9.26 -8.82 0.19
CA VAL A 137 -8.27 -9.89 0.33
C VAL A 137 -8.93 -11.27 0.16
N LEU A 138 -10.07 -11.50 0.85
CA LEU A 138 -10.81 -12.77 0.77
C LEU A 138 -11.37 -13.08 -0.62
N GLN A 139 -11.57 -12.08 -1.48
CA GLN A 139 -12.00 -12.24 -2.87
C GLN A 139 -10.83 -12.42 -3.86
N GLY A 140 -9.59 -12.38 -3.36
CA GLY A 140 -8.37 -12.49 -4.15
C GLY A 140 -7.87 -11.17 -4.72
N PHE A 141 -8.23 -10.03 -4.13
CA PHE A 141 -7.68 -8.74 -4.52
C PHE A 141 -6.54 -8.31 -3.61
N SER A 142 -5.53 -7.66 -4.19
CA SER A 142 -4.46 -7.01 -3.43
C SER A 142 -5.01 -5.83 -2.64
N ALA A 143 -4.96 -5.90 -1.31
CA ALA A 143 -5.49 -4.86 -0.43
C ALA A 143 -4.65 -4.71 0.84
N VAL A 144 -4.53 -3.47 1.30
CA VAL A 144 -3.72 -3.11 2.49
C VAL A 144 -4.49 -2.16 3.39
N ARG A 145 -4.07 -2.07 4.67
CA ARG A 145 -4.62 -1.10 5.63
C ARG A 145 -3.54 -0.17 6.18
N PHE A 146 -3.78 1.13 6.05
CA PHE A 146 -3.10 2.20 6.75
C PHE A 146 -3.76 2.42 8.10
N ILE A 147 -2.94 2.50 9.14
CA ILE A 147 -3.38 2.75 10.52
C ILE A 147 -2.23 3.36 11.33
N GLU A 148 -2.56 4.24 12.27
CA GLU A 148 -1.60 4.83 13.20
C GLU A 148 -0.76 3.77 13.94
N VAL A 149 0.47 4.11 14.34
CA VAL A 149 1.40 3.14 14.96
C VAL A 149 1.00 2.81 16.41
N HIS A 150 0.68 3.85 17.18
CA HIS A 150 0.33 3.77 18.59
C HIS A 150 -1.11 4.20 18.77
N GLU A 151 -2.00 3.23 18.66
CA GLU A 151 -3.44 3.46 18.76
C GLU A 151 -3.86 3.93 20.15
N GLU A 152 -4.87 4.80 20.18
CA GLU A 152 -5.51 5.25 21.42
C GLU A 152 -6.82 4.49 21.69
N PHE A 153 -6.69 3.31 22.30
CA PHE A 153 -7.82 2.43 22.61
C PHE A 153 -8.84 3.00 23.61
N LYS A 154 -8.50 4.03 24.41
CA LYS A 154 -9.45 4.61 25.38
C LYS A 154 -10.43 5.58 24.73
N HIS A 155 -10.07 6.19 23.60
CA HIS A 155 -10.98 7.08 22.86
C HIS A 155 -11.79 6.31 21.81
N GLN A 156 -11.17 5.33 21.16
CA GLN A 156 -11.81 4.47 20.17
C GLN A 156 -13.14 3.87 20.68
N HIS A 157 -14.19 3.94 19.86
CA HIS A 157 -15.54 3.46 20.17
C HIS A 157 -16.17 4.11 21.43
N THR A 158 -15.75 5.33 21.77
CA THR A 158 -16.31 6.11 22.89
C THR A 158 -16.74 7.52 22.44
N PRO A 159 -17.54 8.23 23.25
CA PRO A 159 -17.82 9.66 23.04
C PRO A 159 -16.58 10.57 23.00
N ASP A 160 -15.42 10.09 23.46
CA ASP A 160 -14.18 10.87 23.54
C ASP A 160 -13.32 10.76 22.27
N ASP A 161 -13.77 10.05 21.22
CA ASP A 161 -13.14 10.13 19.89
C ASP A 161 -13.48 11.46 19.20
N LEU A 162 -12.78 12.51 19.63
CA LEU A 162 -13.06 13.90 19.30
C LEU A 162 -11.93 14.56 18.51
N VAL A 163 -12.31 15.54 17.70
CA VAL A 163 -11.42 16.36 16.86
C VAL A 163 -10.24 16.97 17.64
N GLN A 164 -10.43 17.31 18.92
CA GLN A 164 -9.38 17.89 19.77
C GLN A 164 -8.22 16.94 20.07
N HIS A 165 -8.40 15.63 19.86
CA HIS A 165 -7.36 14.61 20.08
C HIS A 165 -6.59 14.25 18.80
N MET A 166 -7.00 14.82 17.66
CA MET A 166 -6.36 14.60 16.37
C MET A 166 -4.99 15.27 16.30
N ASP A 167 -4.08 14.63 15.57
CA ASP A 167 -2.83 15.19 15.09
C ASP A 167 -2.97 15.44 13.58
N PHE A 168 -3.30 16.68 13.21
CA PHE A 168 -3.52 17.05 11.81
C PHE A 168 -2.25 17.10 10.97
N ASP A 169 -1.08 17.33 11.59
CA ASP A 169 0.20 17.29 10.88
C ASP A 169 0.56 15.84 10.53
N TYR A 170 0.32 14.91 11.45
CA TYR A 170 0.41 13.48 11.18
C TYR A 170 -0.56 13.03 10.08
N LEU A 171 -1.86 13.38 10.20
CA LEU A 171 -2.86 13.04 9.19
C LEU A 171 -2.51 13.60 7.80
N ALA A 172 -1.93 14.81 7.73
CA ALA A 172 -1.45 15.39 6.49
C ALA A 172 -0.31 14.56 5.87
N ASN A 173 0.61 14.02 6.69
CA ASN A 173 1.64 13.11 6.20
C ASN A 173 1.09 11.77 5.74
N VAL A 174 0.11 11.18 6.45
CA VAL A 174 -0.58 9.97 5.98
C VAL A 174 -1.32 10.22 4.66
N THR A 175 -1.89 11.42 4.48
CA THR A 175 -2.53 11.85 3.23
C THR A 175 -1.51 11.95 2.10
N ARG A 176 -0.33 12.54 2.34
CA ARG A 176 0.78 12.59 1.35
C ARG A 176 1.28 11.19 0.99
N ALA A 177 1.38 10.28 1.96
CA ALA A 177 1.77 8.90 1.74
C ALA A 177 0.78 8.17 0.82
N ASN A 178 -0.53 8.27 1.12
CA ASN A 178 -1.58 7.73 0.27
C ASN A 178 -1.56 8.35 -1.14
N LEU A 179 -1.35 9.66 -1.23
CA LEU A 179 -1.27 10.37 -2.50
C LEU A 179 -0.11 9.86 -3.36
N ALA A 180 1.08 9.69 -2.78
CA ALA A 180 2.24 9.17 -3.48
C ALA A 180 1.98 7.76 -4.02
N ALA A 181 1.39 6.88 -3.19
CA ALA A 181 1.05 5.51 -3.57
C ALA A 181 -0.02 5.45 -4.67
N VAL A 182 -1.20 6.04 -4.44
CA VAL A 182 -2.33 5.95 -5.37
C VAL A 182 -2.01 6.64 -6.70
N TRP A 183 -1.27 7.76 -6.66
CA TRP A 183 -0.94 8.50 -7.88
C TRP A 183 0.08 7.77 -8.73
N SER A 184 1.06 7.12 -8.10
CA SER A 184 2.02 6.26 -8.79
C SER A 184 1.32 5.08 -9.45
N LEU A 185 0.47 4.35 -8.71
CA LEU A 185 -0.33 3.24 -9.26
C LEU A 185 -1.27 3.71 -10.38
N ALA A 186 -1.87 4.89 -10.27
CA ALA A 186 -2.77 5.43 -11.27
C ALA A 186 -2.06 5.79 -12.59
N HIS A 187 -0.75 6.07 -12.54
CA HIS A 187 0.08 6.37 -13.71
C HIS A 187 0.95 5.19 -14.15
N ALA A 188 0.96 4.08 -13.42
CA ALA A 188 1.90 3.01 -13.68
C ALA A 188 1.85 2.52 -15.12
N LEU A 189 3.01 2.28 -15.73
CA LEU A 189 3.11 1.65 -17.04
C LEU A 189 2.69 0.16 -16.97
N PRO A 190 2.43 -0.50 -18.12
CA PRO A 190 2.16 -1.93 -18.15
C PRO A 190 3.26 -2.73 -17.43
N ALA A 191 2.86 -3.62 -16.52
CA ALA A 191 3.80 -4.45 -15.78
C ALA A 191 4.50 -5.44 -16.73
N PRO A 192 5.78 -5.79 -16.49
CA PRO A 192 6.41 -6.87 -17.22
C PRO A 192 5.75 -8.21 -16.86
N THR A 193 5.93 -9.21 -17.71
CA THR A 193 5.52 -10.59 -17.44
C THR A 193 6.69 -11.55 -17.59
N LYS A 194 6.55 -12.79 -17.08
CA LYS A 194 7.60 -13.83 -17.16
C LYS A 194 8.98 -13.33 -16.72
N VAL A 195 9.02 -12.65 -15.57
CA VAL A 195 10.27 -12.19 -14.98
C VAL A 195 11.03 -13.41 -14.46
N THR A 196 12.22 -13.67 -14.99
CA THR A 196 13.00 -14.86 -14.64
C THR A 196 14.47 -14.54 -14.39
N LEU A 197 15.08 -15.29 -13.46
CA LEU A 197 16.53 -15.26 -13.24
C LEU A 197 17.27 -16.18 -14.21
N VAL A 198 18.35 -15.67 -14.80
CA VAL A 198 19.30 -16.51 -15.56
C VAL A 198 20.07 -17.39 -14.57
N ARG A 199 20.08 -18.72 -14.82
CA ARG A 199 20.68 -19.74 -13.93
C ARG A 199 22.14 -20.06 -14.26
N ASP A 200 22.98 -19.03 -14.36
CA ASP A 200 24.44 -19.15 -14.45
C ASP A 200 25.12 -19.01 -13.07
N GLN A 201 26.43 -19.26 -13.00
CA GLN A 201 27.22 -19.20 -11.76
C GLN A 201 28.18 -17.99 -11.82
N THR A 202 27.69 -16.82 -11.41
CA THR A 202 28.38 -15.52 -11.47
C THR A 202 28.09 -14.68 -10.24
N HIS A 203 28.93 -13.70 -9.95
CA HIS A 203 28.68 -12.69 -8.90
C HIS A 203 27.65 -11.63 -9.32
N ASP A 204 27.38 -11.53 -10.62
CA ASP A 204 26.36 -10.67 -11.19
C ASP A 204 25.05 -11.42 -11.33
N THR A 205 23.93 -10.71 -11.29
CA THR A 205 22.60 -11.29 -11.51
C THR A 205 22.00 -10.78 -12.80
N THR A 206 21.65 -11.69 -13.71
CA THR A 206 20.94 -11.33 -14.94
C THR A 206 19.48 -11.75 -14.87
N LEU A 207 18.60 -10.82 -15.23
CA LEU A 207 17.16 -11.03 -15.37
C LEU A 207 16.73 -10.92 -16.82
N THR A 208 15.67 -11.65 -17.16
CA THR A 208 14.91 -11.49 -18.41
C THR A 208 13.43 -11.37 -18.10
N TRP A 209 12.69 -10.66 -18.95
CA TRP A 209 11.24 -10.49 -18.83
C TRP A 209 10.63 -10.23 -20.20
N GLU A 210 9.31 -10.35 -20.30
CA GLU A 210 8.53 -9.90 -21.45
C GLU A 210 7.94 -8.53 -21.12
N GLY A 211 8.25 -7.53 -21.95
CA GLY A 211 7.81 -6.15 -21.79
C GLY A 211 6.90 -5.66 -22.91
N GLU A 212 6.52 -4.39 -22.81
CA GLU A 212 5.76 -3.69 -23.84
C GLU A 212 6.65 -2.63 -24.50
N PRO A 213 6.57 -2.44 -25.84
CA PRO A 213 7.36 -1.42 -26.53
C PRO A 213 7.18 -0.02 -25.93
N GLY A 214 8.29 0.70 -25.71
CA GLY A 214 8.26 2.06 -25.15
C GLY A 214 8.08 2.13 -23.63
N VAL A 215 8.14 0.99 -22.91
CA VAL A 215 8.05 0.96 -21.45
C VAL A 215 9.44 0.85 -20.82
N PRO A 216 9.91 1.86 -20.06
CA PRO A 216 11.12 1.73 -19.27
C PRO A 216 10.89 0.90 -18.01
N TYR A 217 11.85 0.03 -17.71
CA TYR A 217 11.84 -0.85 -16.54
C TYR A 217 12.94 -0.49 -15.53
N THR A 218 12.70 -0.93 -14.30
CA THR A 218 13.64 -0.88 -13.18
C THR A 218 13.73 -2.26 -12.55
N VAL A 219 14.95 -2.73 -12.32
CA VAL A 219 15.22 -3.94 -11.52
C VAL A 219 15.31 -3.54 -10.06
N TYR A 220 14.66 -4.28 -9.17
CA TYR A 220 14.68 -4.10 -7.72
C TYR A 220 15.29 -5.33 -7.06
N TRP A 221 15.97 -5.14 -5.93
CA TRP A 221 16.44 -6.25 -5.11
C TRP A 221 16.37 -5.94 -3.61
N ARG A 222 16.24 -7.01 -2.83
CA ARG A 222 16.29 -7.01 -1.37
C ARG A 222 16.91 -8.29 -0.87
N ASP A 223 17.56 -8.24 0.28
CA ASP A 223 18.04 -9.42 0.98
C ASP A 223 16.88 -10.39 1.20
N THR A 224 17.13 -11.69 1.12
CA THR A 224 16.12 -12.74 1.35
C THR A 224 15.39 -12.60 2.70
N ALA A 225 16.05 -12.03 3.71
CA ALA A 225 15.50 -11.76 5.03
C ALA A 225 14.86 -10.35 5.18
N SER A 226 15.07 -9.44 4.23
CA SER A 226 14.54 -8.06 4.31
C SER A 226 13.08 -8.02 3.86
N ALA A 227 12.25 -7.28 4.60
CA ALA A 227 10.90 -6.97 4.16
C ALA A 227 10.85 -5.84 3.13
N GLU A 228 11.87 -5.00 3.03
CA GLU A 228 11.88 -3.76 2.25
C GLU A 228 12.80 -3.88 1.04
N TRP A 229 12.46 -3.19 -0.05
CA TRP A 229 13.36 -3.03 -1.18
C TRP A 229 14.57 -2.20 -0.77
N GLN A 230 15.78 -2.72 -0.99
CA GLN A 230 17.02 -2.08 -0.54
C GLN A 230 17.80 -1.45 -1.70
N GLY A 231 17.66 -2.01 -2.91
CA GLY A 231 18.33 -1.48 -4.10
C GLY A 231 17.45 -1.52 -5.34
N SER A 232 17.81 -0.66 -6.30
CA SER A 232 17.18 -0.62 -7.61
C SER A 232 18.15 -0.13 -8.68
N MET A 233 17.90 -0.52 -9.93
CA MET A 233 18.67 -0.10 -11.10
C MET A 233 17.70 0.15 -12.26
N ALA A 234 17.60 1.40 -12.72
CA ALA A 234 16.85 1.72 -13.93
C ALA A 234 17.58 1.15 -15.15
N VAL A 235 16.87 0.41 -15.99
CA VAL A 235 17.45 -0.32 -17.13
C VAL A 235 16.93 0.15 -18.49
N GLY A 236 15.93 1.04 -18.49
CA GLY A 236 15.35 1.60 -19.70
C GLY A 236 14.44 0.61 -20.44
N GLU A 237 14.27 0.81 -21.74
CA GLU A 237 13.38 0.04 -22.61
C GLU A 237 14.08 -1.24 -23.11
N VAL A 238 14.38 -2.14 -22.17
CA VAL A 238 15.00 -3.44 -22.44
C VAL A 238 14.16 -4.57 -21.83
N GLU A 239 14.44 -5.79 -22.24
CA GLU A 239 13.82 -7.04 -21.74
C GLU A 239 14.85 -7.96 -21.04
N ARG A 240 16.08 -7.47 -20.90
CA ARG A 240 17.19 -8.16 -20.26
C ARG A 240 18.13 -7.15 -19.62
N ALA A 241 18.54 -7.41 -18.38
CA ALA A 241 19.54 -6.59 -17.70
C ALA A 241 20.37 -7.41 -16.70
N THR A 242 21.60 -6.98 -16.50
CA THR A 242 22.53 -7.57 -15.53
C THR A 242 22.85 -6.57 -14.44
N VAL A 243 22.55 -6.92 -13.19
CA VAL A 243 22.92 -6.17 -11.98
C VAL A 243 24.31 -6.62 -11.55
N PRO A 244 25.32 -5.72 -11.59
CA PRO A 244 26.69 -6.09 -11.26
C PRO A 244 26.87 -6.29 -9.75
N LEU A 245 27.58 -7.35 -9.36
CA LEU A 245 28.00 -7.63 -7.99
C LEU A 245 26.86 -7.72 -6.95
N VAL A 246 25.66 -8.09 -7.38
CA VAL A 246 24.54 -8.43 -6.48
C VAL A 246 24.15 -9.88 -6.73
N ASN A 247 24.43 -10.75 -5.77
CA ASN A 247 24.25 -12.20 -5.92
C ASN A 247 22.77 -12.62 -5.73
N LYS A 248 22.24 -13.40 -6.68
CA LYS A 248 20.91 -14.02 -6.67
C LYS A 248 20.67 -15.03 -5.57
N ASP A 249 21.71 -15.59 -4.97
CA ASP A 249 21.57 -16.50 -3.84
C ASP A 249 21.21 -15.74 -2.54
N ASP A 250 21.66 -14.50 -2.41
CA ASP A 250 21.48 -13.69 -1.19
C ASP A 250 20.23 -12.78 -1.26
N HIS A 251 19.70 -12.55 -2.46
CA HIS A 251 18.66 -11.54 -2.72
C HIS A 251 17.46 -12.08 -3.49
N ILE A 252 16.30 -11.49 -3.21
CA ILE A 252 15.10 -11.58 -4.04
C ILE A 252 15.13 -10.43 -5.04
N PHE A 253 14.80 -10.72 -6.29
CA PHE A 253 14.74 -9.73 -7.36
C PHE A 253 13.33 -9.55 -7.91
N ALA A 254 13.07 -8.37 -8.46
CA ALA A 254 11.84 -8.04 -9.17
C ALA A 254 12.11 -7.07 -10.32
N VAL A 255 11.19 -6.99 -11.27
CA VAL A 255 11.21 -5.97 -12.32
C VAL A 255 9.89 -5.20 -12.29
N GLY A 256 9.97 -3.88 -12.22
CA GLY A 256 8.83 -2.98 -12.22
C GLY A 256 8.88 -2.00 -13.38
N ALA A 257 7.72 -1.74 -13.98
CA ALA A 257 7.56 -0.60 -14.87
C ALA A 257 7.37 0.68 -14.03
N ALA A 258 7.71 1.84 -14.58
CA ALA A 258 7.56 3.12 -13.87
C ALA A 258 6.17 3.27 -13.22
N GLY A 259 6.15 3.53 -11.90
CA GLY A 259 4.94 3.73 -11.09
C GLY A 259 4.18 2.46 -10.67
N GLY A 260 4.61 1.26 -11.10
CA GLY A 260 3.91 -0.01 -10.84
C GLY A 260 4.52 -0.85 -9.73
N VAL A 261 3.72 -1.77 -9.18
CA VAL A 261 4.22 -2.80 -8.26
C VAL A 261 5.20 -3.71 -9.02
N PRO A 262 6.44 -3.89 -8.54
CA PRO A 262 7.41 -4.78 -9.18
C PRO A 262 6.92 -6.24 -9.18
N VAL A 263 7.17 -6.95 -10.28
CA VAL A 263 6.86 -8.37 -10.44
C VAL A 263 8.09 -9.17 -10.02
N LEU A 264 7.93 -10.07 -9.04
CA LEU A 264 9.00 -10.93 -8.54
C LEU A 264 9.55 -11.83 -9.66
N ALA A 265 10.85 -12.08 -9.63
CA ALA A 265 11.49 -13.02 -10.53
C ALA A 265 11.35 -14.46 -10.03
N GLU A 266 11.05 -15.38 -10.95
CA GLU A 266 11.03 -16.85 -10.74
C GLU A 266 12.32 -17.56 -11.22
#